data_AF-A0A966MSH2-F1
#
_entry.id   AF-A0A966MSH2-F1
#
_cell.length_a   1.000
_cell.length_b   1.000
_cell.length_c   1.000
_cell.angle_alpha   90.00
_cell.angle_beta   90.00
_cell.angle_gamma   90.00
#
_symmetry.space_group_name_H-M   'P 1'
#
loop_
_entity.id
_entity.type
_entity.pdbx_description
1 polymer ?
#
loop_
_entity_poly.entity_id
_entity_poly.type
_entity_poly.pdbx_seq_one_letter_code
_entity_poly.pdbx_strand_id
1 'polypeptide(L)'
;MNVARVMRSPMVRALLLSLTFGFIGWVLYRQWGEVERAARTLHIRWGWILAASALVLGTYAMLVQSWRLLLSGWGGSLPYGRAVQIWTVSNLGRYVPGKVWSIGAMGLLASREGISGVAAIGASILGTLLNIGAGFGVAVVFGGRFLDAVSPGLQSVSLVAA
;
A
#
# COMPACT_ATOMS: atom_id res chain seq x y z
N MET A 1 -5.11 -26.49 22.93
CA MET A 1 -3.98 -25.54 23.07
C MET A 1 -4.28 -24.33 22.19
N ASN A 2 -4.60 -23.16 22.76
CA ASN A 2 -5.12 -22.01 22.01
C ASN A 2 -4.02 -21.32 21.19
N VAL A 3 -4.00 -21.54 19.88
CA VAL A 3 -3.02 -20.96 18.92
C VAL A 3 -2.87 -19.43 19.10
N ALA A 4 -3.99 -18.74 19.38
CA ALA A 4 -4.02 -17.30 19.63
C ALA A 4 -3.25 -16.84 20.88
N ARG A 5 -3.08 -17.71 21.89
CA ARG A 5 -2.34 -17.38 23.12
C ARG A 5 -0.82 -17.58 22.93
N VAL A 6 -0.44 -18.57 22.11
CA VAL A 6 0.96 -18.85 21.74
C VAL A 6 1.51 -17.75 20.83
N MET A 7 0.75 -17.26 19.85
CA MET A 7 1.20 -16.15 18.97
C MET A 7 1.31 -14.80 19.69
N ARG A 8 0.63 -14.62 20.83
CA ARG A 8 0.73 -13.40 21.65
C ARG A 8 1.90 -13.43 22.64
N SER A 9 2.65 -14.53 22.73
CA SER A 9 3.81 -14.62 23.61
C SER A 9 4.95 -13.75 23.06
N PRO A 10 5.58 -12.90 23.89
CA PRO A 10 6.72 -12.08 23.46
C PRO A 10 7.89 -12.95 22.98
N MET A 11 7.98 -14.20 23.46
CA MET A 11 9.00 -15.15 23.09
C MET A 11 8.81 -15.70 21.67
N VAL A 12 7.57 -15.97 21.25
CA VAL A 12 7.27 -16.39 19.87
C VAL A 12 7.52 -15.23 18.90
N ARG A 13 7.13 -14.01 19.28
CA ARG A 13 7.41 -12.82 18.48
C ARG A 13 8.92 -12.57 18.33
N ALA A 14 9.67 -12.67 19.42
CA ALA A 14 11.13 -12.55 19.39
C ALA A 14 11.76 -13.64 18.52
N LEU A 15 11.33 -14.89 18.65
CA LEU A 15 11.80 -16.00 17.82
C LEU A 15 11.52 -15.75 16.34
N LEU A 16 10.30 -15.35 15.97
CA LEU A 16 9.95 -15.07 14.58
C LEU A 16 10.73 -13.89 14.01
N LEU A 17 10.92 -12.81 14.78
CA LEU A 17 11.75 -11.67 14.37
C LEU A 17 13.19 -12.11 14.16
N SER A 18 13.78 -12.84 15.12
CA SER A 18 15.15 -13.35 15.02
C SER A 18 15.32 -14.29 13.83
N LEU A 19 14.36 -15.18 13.58
CA LEU A 19 14.36 -16.05 12.40
C LEU A 19 14.27 -15.24 11.11
N THR A 20 13.41 -14.21 11.07
CA THR A 20 13.25 -13.34 9.90
C THR A 20 14.53 -12.57 9.61
N PHE A 21 15.11 -11.90 10.61
CA PHE A 21 16.36 -11.15 10.45
C PHE A 21 17.54 -12.07 10.16
N GLY A 22 17.60 -13.24 10.80
CA GLY A 22 18.61 -14.27 10.53
C GLY A 22 18.51 -14.78 9.10
N PHE A 23 17.29 -15.03 8.61
CA PHE A 23 17.06 -15.45 7.22
C PHE A 23 17.44 -14.35 6.22
N ILE A 24 17.02 -13.11 6.46
CA ILE A 24 17.41 -11.96 5.62
C ILE A 24 18.92 -11.81 5.56
N GLY A 25 19.60 -11.84 6.72
CA GLY A 25 21.06 -11.74 6.79
C GLY A 25 21.77 -12.91 6.10
N TRP A 26 21.25 -14.13 6.26
CA TRP A 26 21.80 -15.31 5.59
C TRP A 26 21.64 -15.25 4.08
N VAL A 27 20.48 -14.84 3.57
CA VAL A 27 20.24 -14.65 2.14
C VAL A 27 21.15 -13.56 1.59
N LEU A 28 21.23 -12.41 2.26
CA LEU A 28 22.10 -11.29 1.84
C LEU A 28 23.57 -11.70 1.81
N TYR A 29 24.05 -12.44 2.81
CA TYR A 29 25.41 -12.95 2.83
C TYR A 29 25.68 -13.91 1.67
N ARG A 30 24.77 -14.87 1.45
CA ARG A 30 24.92 -15.89 0.40
C ARG A 30 24.83 -15.30 -1.00
N GLN A 31 24.01 -14.27 -1.20
CA GLN A 31 23.81 -13.59 -2.49
C GLN A 31 24.64 -12.32 -2.64
N TRP A 32 25.52 -11.99 -1.69
CA TRP A 32 26.29 -10.74 -1.71
C TRP A 32 27.08 -10.57 -3.02
N GLY A 33 27.69 -11.65 -3.52
CA GLY A 33 28.41 -11.63 -4.80
C GLY A 33 27.51 -11.39 -6.02
N GLU A 34 26.24 -11.77 -5.97
CA GLU A 34 25.27 -11.45 -7.03
C GLU A 34 24.82 -10.00 -6.96
N VAL A 35 24.55 -9.49 -5.76
CA VAL A 35 24.22 -8.07 -5.52
C VAL A 35 25.36 -7.17 -5.99
N GLU A 36 26.61 -7.53 -5.68
CA GLU A 36 27.79 -6.78 -6.09
C GLU A 36 27.97 -6.79 -7.61
N ARG A 37 27.78 -7.95 -8.27
CA ARG A 37 27.82 -8.03 -9.74
C ARG A 37 26.72 -7.18 -10.37
N ALA A 38 25.49 -7.26 -9.86
CA ALA A 38 24.37 -6.47 -10.34
C ALA A 38 24.58 -4.96 -10.12
N ALA A 39 25.19 -4.57 -9.00
CA ALA A 39 25.52 -3.17 -8.71
C ALA A 39 26.60 -2.62 -9.65
N ARG A 40 27.60 -3.45 -10.03
CA ARG A 40 28.65 -3.05 -10.97
C ARG A 40 28.14 -2.92 -12.41
N THR A 41 27.13 -3.68 -12.81
CA THR A 41 26.50 -3.60 -14.15
C THR A 41 25.34 -2.60 -14.21
N LEU A 42 25.06 -1.91 -13.09
CA LEU A 42 23.91 -1.03 -12.97
C LEU A 42 24.13 0.28 -13.74
N HIS A 43 23.58 0.36 -14.93
CA HIS A 43 23.55 1.60 -15.69
C HIS A 43 22.39 2.47 -15.21
N ILE A 44 22.69 3.42 -14.30
CA ILE A 44 21.70 4.37 -13.78
C ILE A 44 21.21 5.26 -14.92
N ARG A 45 19.97 5.02 -15.37
CA ARG A 45 19.31 5.84 -16.38
C ARG A 45 18.41 6.86 -15.67
N TRP A 46 18.96 8.04 -15.38
CA TRP A 46 18.26 9.12 -14.68
C TRP A 46 16.91 9.48 -15.31
N GLY A 47 16.78 9.42 -16.64
CA GLY A 47 15.49 9.65 -17.31
C GLY A 47 14.39 8.70 -16.86
N TRP A 48 14.69 7.41 -16.68
CA TRP A 48 13.73 6.43 -16.18
C TRP A 48 13.42 6.63 -14.70
N ILE A 49 14.42 7.03 -13.90
CA ILE A 49 14.21 7.36 -12.50
C ILE A 49 13.27 8.55 -12.38
N LEU A 50 13.52 9.63 -13.11
CA LEU A 50 12.66 10.82 -13.13
C LEU A 50 11.25 10.50 -13.61
N ALA A 51 11.12 9.71 -14.68
CA ALA A 51 9.81 9.28 -15.18
C ALA A 51 9.05 8.44 -14.15
N ALA A 52 9.71 7.48 -13.51
CA ALA A 52 9.12 6.66 -12.46
C ALA A 52 8.74 7.51 -11.23
N SER A 53 9.62 8.41 -10.78
CA SER A 53 9.34 9.34 -9.69
C SER A 53 8.16 10.24 -10.00
N ALA A 54 8.09 10.81 -11.21
CA ALA A 54 6.98 11.65 -11.65
C ALA A 54 5.67 10.86 -11.70
N LEU A 55 5.69 9.61 -12.21
CA LEU A 55 4.53 8.73 -12.23
C LEU A 55 4.03 8.40 -10.83
N VAL A 56 4.94 8.08 -9.91
CA VAL A 56 4.62 7.81 -8.50
C VAL A 56 4.02 9.06 -7.85
N LEU A 57 4.66 10.23 -7.98
CA LEU A 57 4.15 11.48 -7.43
C LEU A 57 2.79 11.87 -8.02
N GLY A 58 2.60 11.68 -9.33
CA GLY A 58 1.32 11.88 -10.00
C GLY A 58 0.23 10.96 -9.44
N THR A 59 0.56 9.69 -9.18
CA THR A 59 -0.36 8.73 -8.56
C THR A 59 -0.77 9.17 -7.16
N TYR A 60 0.18 9.61 -6.33
CA TYR A 60 -0.10 10.17 -5.01
C TYR A 60 -0.95 11.44 -5.10
N ALA A 61 -0.66 12.32 -6.05
CA ALA A 61 -1.43 13.54 -6.28
C ALA A 61 -2.90 13.23 -6.61
N MET A 62 -3.13 12.20 -7.46
CA MET A 62 -4.47 11.70 -7.78
C MET A 62 -5.16 11.09 -6.54
N LEU A 63 -4.46 10.29 -5.73
CA LEU A 63 -5.03 9.72 -4.50
C LEU A 63 -5.48 10.80 -3.51
N VAL A 64 -4.67 11.84 -3.31
CA VAL A 64 -5.02 12.99 -2.46
C VAL A 64 -6.25 13.71 -3.02
N GLN A 65 -6.29 13.93 -4.34
CA GLN A 65 -7.41 14.60 -4.98
C GLN A 65 -8.70 13.79 -4.89
N SER A 66 -8.63 12.47 -5.10
CA SER A 66 -9.76 11.57 -4.91
C SER A 66 -10.31 11.63 -3.50
N TRP A 67 -9.44 11.63 -2.49
CA TRP A 67 -9.87 11.80 -1.10
C TRP A 67 -10.56 13.15 -0.84
N ARG A 68 -10.02 14.26 -1.38
CA ARG A 68 -10.68 15.58 -1.30
C ARG A 68 -12.06 15.60 -1.94
N LEU A 69 -12.21 14.97 -3.10
CA LEU A 69 -13.50 14.88 -3.80
C LEU A 69 -14.51 14.08 -2.98
N LEU A 70 -14.10 12.94 -2.44
CA LEU A 70 -14.93 12.16 -1.52
C LEU A 70 -15.31 12.99 -0.30
N LEU A 71 -14.38 13.73 0.29
CA LEU A 71 -14.65 14.60 1.43
C LEU A 71 -15.64 15.73 1.11
N SER A 72 -15.57 16.29 -0.10
CA SER A 72 -16.49 17.34 -0.55
C SER A 72 -17.93 16.86 -0.67
N GLY A 73 -18.14 15.59 -1.01
CA GLY A 73 -19.47 14.95 -0.99
C GLY A 73 -20.10 14.88 0.41
N TRP A 74 -19.30 15.06 1.47
CA TRP A 74 -19.75 15.07 2.86
C TRP A 74 -19.85 16.50 3.43
N GLY A 75 -19.78 17.51 2.56
CA GLY A 75 -19.86 18.93 2.94
C GLY A 75 -18.53 19.55 3.40
N GLY A 76 -17.42 18.79 3.40
CA GLY A 76 -16.11 19.29 3.79
C GLY A 76 -15.30 19.81 2.60
N SER A 77 -14.91 21.09 2.60
CA SER A 77 -14.00 21.65 1.60
C SER A 77 -12.61 21.86 2.22
N LEU A 78 -11.57 21.34 1.59
CA LEU A 78 -10.19 21.49 2.05
C LEU A 78 -9.30 21.97 0.89
N PRO A 79 -8.43 22.98 1.06
CA PRO A 79 -7.47 23.35 0.02
C PRO A 79 -6.47 22.22 -0.24
N TYR A 80 -6.00 22.11 -1.49
CA TYR A 80 -5.17 20.97 -1.92
C TYR A 80 -3.90 20.81 -1.09
N GLY A 81 -3.19 21.90 -0.80
CA GLY A 81 -1.95 21.86 -0.01
C GLY A 81 -2.16 21.28 1.39
N ARG A 82 -3.28 21.61 2.05
CA ARG A 82 -3.63 21.02 3.36
C ARG A 82 -3.97 19.55 3.21
N ALA A 83 -4.68 19.17 2.16
CA ALA A 83 -4.98 17.76 1.90
C ALA A 83 -3.70 16.93 1.72
N VAL A 84 -2.71 17.44 0.97
CA VAL A 84 -1.40 16.78 0.82
C VAL A 84 -0.73 16.63 2.19
N GLN A 85 -0.68 17.70 2.98
CA GLN A 85 -0.07 17.66 4.33
C GLN A 85 -0.74 16.59 5.21
N ILE A 86 -2.07 16.61 5.31
CA ILE A 86 -2.84 15.66 6.12
C ILE A 86 -2.60 14.24 5.59
N TRP A 87 -2.73 14.02 4.28
CA TRP A 87 -2.58 12.69 3.68
C TRP A 87 -1.18 12.11 3.90
N THR A 88 -0.13 12.92 3.72
CA THR A 88 1.26 12.49 3.95
C THR A 88 1.50 12.14 5.41
N VAL A 89 1.11 13.01 6.35
CA VAL A 89 1.30 12.76 7.79
C VAL A 89 0.49 11.54 8.25
N SER A 90 -0.76 11.41 7.80
CA SER A 90 -1.59 10.25 8.07
C SER A 90 -0.97 8.96 7.51
N ASN A 91 -0.34 8.99 6.34
CA ASN A 91 0.33 7.82 5.78
C ASN A 91 1.54 7.38 6.59
N LEU A 92 2.22 8.27 7.32
CA LEU A 92 3.30 7.86 8.23
C LEU A 92 2.77 6.95 9.36
N GLY A 93 1.51 7.11 9.75
CA GLY A 93 0.85 6.26 10.73
C GLY A 93 0.77 4.78 10.32
N ARG A 94 0.97 4.44 9.04
CA ARG A 94 1.00 3.04 8.58
C ARG A 94 2.25 2.28 9.03
N TYR A 95 3.33 2.99 9.32
CA TYR A 95 4.59 2.41 9.79
C TYR A 95 4.60 2.18 11.30
N VAL A 96 3.59 2.70 12.01
CA VAL A 96 3.39 2.49 13.44
C VAL A 96 2.57 1.21 13.66
N PRO A 97 2.95 0.34 14.61
CA PRO A 97 2.17 -0.85 14.95
C PRO A 97 0.74 -0.46 15.35
N GLY A 98 -0.25 -0.97 14.59
CA GLY A 98 -1.67 -0.79 14.87
C GLY A 98 -2.55 -0.53 13.65
N LYS A 99 -2.04 -0.02 12.52
CA LYS A 99 -2.81 0.47 11.33
C LYS A 99 -3.89 1.54 11.62
N VAL A 100 -4.49 1.57 12.81
CA VAL A 100 -5.49 2.54 13.26
C VAL A 100 -4.92 3.96 13.33
N TRP A 101 -3.61 4.11 13.55
CA TRP A 101 -2.96 5.42 13.65
C TRP A 101 -3.09 6.24 12.37
N SER A 102 -3.06 5.60 11.20
CA SER A 102 -3.19 6.29 9.92
C SER A 102 -4.59 6.90 9.73
N ILE A 103 -5.62 6.11 10.02
CA ILE A 103 -7.02 6.51 9.92
C ILE A 103 -7.36 7.54 11.01
N GLY A 104 -6.92 7.32 12.24
CA GLY A 104 -7.11 8.24 13.36
C GLY A 104 -6.42 9.59 13.14
N ALA A 105 -5.19 9.58 12.61
CA ALA A 105 -4.48 10.81 12.24
C ALA A 105 -5.22 11.59 11.15
N MET A 106 -5.81 10.90 10.17
CA MET A 106 -6.61 11.54 9.12
C MET A 106 -7.83 12.27 9.70
N GLY A 107 -8.59 11.61 10.59
CA GLY A 107 -9.72 12.22 11.26
C GLY A 107 -9.32 13.39 12.16
N LEU A 108 -8.29 13.21 12.98
CA LEU A 108 -7.79 14.23 13.90
C LEU A 108 -7.29 15.48 13.17
N LEU A 109 -6.48 15.30 12.14
CA LEU A 109 -5.90 16.41 11.37
C LEU A 109 -6.97 17.12 10.53
N ALA A 110 -7.97 16.41 10.00
CA ALA A 110 -9.11 17.03 9.32
C ALA A 110 -9.97 17.86 10.29
N SER A 111 -10.22 17.36 11.50
CA SER A 111 -10.92 18.11 12.55
C SER A 111 -10.22 19.42 12.93
N ARG A 112 -8.89 19.47 12.87
CA ARG A 112 -8.12 20.71 13.11
C ARG A 112 -8.30 21.76 12.02
N GLU A 113 -8.68 21.35 10.81
CA GLU A 113 -9.02 22.26 9.71
C GLU A 113 -10.53 22.59 9.67
N GLY A 114 -11.27 22.27 10.74
CA GLY A 114 -12.71 22.56 10.85
C GLY A 114 -13.62 21.58 10.11
N ILE A 115 -13.09 20.46 9.60
CA ILE A 115 -13.85 19.44 8.87
C ILE A 115 -14.22 18.30 9.80
N SER A 116 -15.41 17.71 9.67
CA SER A 116 -15.79 16.53 10.45
C SER A 116 -14.77 15.40 10.31
N GLY A 117 -14.12 15.01 11.41
CA GLY A 117 -13.18 13.90 11.43
C GLY A 117 -13.82 12.56 11.05
N VAL A 118 -15.11 12.38 11.33
CA VAL A 118 -15.87 11.19 10.91
C VAL A 118 -16.05 11.19 9.39
N ALA A 119 -16.34 12.34 8.78
CA ALA A 119 -16.42 12.45 7.32
C ALA A 119 -15.07 12.16 6.65
N ALA A 120 -13.97 12.68 7.22
CA ALA A 120 -12.61 12.41 6.73
C ALA A 120 -12.24 10.92 6.80
N ILE A 121 -12.57 10.25 7.92
CA ILE A 121 -12.38 8.81 8.09
C ILE A 121 -13.25 8.02 7.10
N GLY A 122 -14.54 8.38 6.99
CA GLY A 122 -15.48 7.75 6.06
C GLY A 122 -15.02 7.86 4.61
N ALA A 123 -14.57 9.04 4.19
CA ALA A 123 -13.99 9.28 2.86
C ALA A 123 -12.76 8.39 2.61
N SER A 124 -11.89 8.21 3.62
CA SER A 124 -10.71 7.34 3.49
C SER A 124 -11.06 5.85 3.40
N ILE A 125 -12.06 5.40 4.16
CA ILE A 125 -12.56 4.02 4.10
C ILE A 125 -13.19 3.76 2.72
N LEU A 126 -14.06 4.66 2.26
CA LEU A 126 -14.67 4.57 0.95
C LEU A 126 -13.62 4.56 -0.17
N GLY A 127 -12.62 5.45 -0.09
CA GLY A 127 -11.49 5.46 -1.01
C GLY A 127 -10.72 4.14 -1.01
N THR A 128 -10.54 3.50 0.14
CA THR A 128 -9.90 2.18 0.26
C THR A 128 -10.73 1.09 -0.43
N LEU A 129 -12.05 1.08 -0.22
CA LEU A 129 -12.95 0.12 -0.87
C LEU A 129 -12.94 0.29 -2.39
N LEU A 130 -12.98 1.53 -2.87
CA LEU A 130 -12.89 1.84 -4.30
C LEU A 130 -11.55 1.36 -4.89
N ASN A 131 -10.44 1.55 -4.17
CA ASN A 131 -9.12 1.13 -4.62
C ASN A 131 -8.99 -0.41 -4.66
N ILE A 132 -9.56 -1.11 -3.66
CA ILE A 132 -9.67 -2.57 -3.68
C ILE A 132 -10.51 -3.03 -4.88
N GLY A 133 -11.67 -2.41 -5.11
CA GLY A 133 -12.53 -2.72 -6.25
C GLY A 133 -11.84 -2.49 -7.60
N ALA A 134 -11.14 -1.37 -7.75
CA ALA A 134 -10.35 -1.08 -8.95
C ALA A 134 -9.22 -2.09 -9.15
N GLY A 135 -8.47 -2.41 -8.08
CA GLY A 135 -7.42 -3.42 -8.10
C GLY A 135 -7.96 -4.80 -8.48
N PHE A 136 -9.12 -5.18 -7.95
CA PHE A 136 -9.80 -6.42 -8.32
C PHE A 136 -10.24 -6.41 -9.79
N GLY A 137 -10.81 -5.31 -10.28
CA GLY A 137 -11.17 -5.16 -11.70
C GLY A 137 -9.97 -5.32 -12.62
N VAL A 138 -8.84 -4.67 -12.30
CA VAL A 138 -7.57 -4.85 -13.03
C VAL A 138 -7.12 -6.31 -12.97
N ALA A 139 -7.16 -6.94 -11.79
CA ALA A 139 -6.78 -8.34 -11.63
C ALA A 139 -7.67 -9.28 -12.45
N VAL A 140 -8.98 -9.04 -12.55
CA VAL A 140 -9.89 -9.85 -13.38
C VAL A 140 -9.59 -9.66 -14.87
N VAL A 141 -9.46 -8.42 -15.33
CA VAL A 141 -9.26 -8.09 -16.75
C VAL A 141 -7.89 -8.55 -17.27
N PHE A 142 -6.85 -8.38 -16.46
CA PHE A 142 -5.47 -8.68 -16.87
C PHE A 142 -4.94 -10.00 -16.31
N GLY A 143 -5.54 -10.54 -15.25
CA GLY A 143 -5.11 -11.78 -14.61
C GLY A 143 -5.33 -13.01 -15.48
N GLY A 144 -6.40 -13.04 -16.30
CA GLY A 144 -6.59 -14.11 -17.29
C GLY A 144 -5.41 -14.20 -18.27
N ARG A 145 -4.90 -13.05 -18.73
CA ARG A 145 -3.73 -12.98 -19.62
C ARG A 145 -2.42 -13.35 -18.92
N PHE A 146 -2.31 -13.10 -17.62
CA PHE A 146 -1.14 -13.46 -16.82
C PHE A 146 -1.11 -14.96 -16.51
N LEU A 147 -2.26 -15.58 -16.27
CA LEU A 147 -2.40 -17.03 -16.09
C LEU A 147 -2.10 -17.80 -17.38
N ASP A 148 -2.51 -17.28 -18.53
CA ASP A 148 -2.19 -17.86 -19.85
C ASP A 148 -0.69 -17.82 -20.17
N ALA A 149 0.03 -16.81 -19.69
CA ALA A 149 1.49 -16.70 -19.86
C ALA A 149 2.30 -17.61 -18.94
N VAL A 150 1.73 -18.05 -17.81
CA VAL A 150 2.40 -18.87 -16.78
C VAL A 150 2.03 -20.35 -16.87
N SER A 151 0.82 -20.70 -17.34
CA SER A 151 0.41 -22.08 -17.60
C SER A 151 -0.60 -22.16 -18.75
N PRO A 152 -0.19 -22.56 -19.96
CA PRO A 152 -1.13 -22.80 -21.05
C PRO A 152 -2.05 -23.98 -20.70
N GLY A 153 -3.37 -23.76 -20.49
CA GLY A 153 -4.33 -24.87 -20.33
C GLY A 153 -5.53 -24.70 -19.39
N LEU A 154 -5.67 -23.59 -18.65
CA LEU A 154 -6.76 -23.41 -17.67
C LEU A 154 -8.04 -22.73 -18.21
N GLN A 155 -8.11 -22.46 -19.52
CA GLN A 155 -9.24 -21.78 -20.16
C GLN A 155 -10.58 -22.53 -20.02
N SER A 156 -10.57 -23.84 -19.72
CA SER A 156 -11.79 -24.63 -19.50
C SER A 156 -12.51 -24.31 -18.20
N VAL A 157 -11.87 -23.67 -17.23
CA VAL A 157 -12.48 -23.37 -15.91
C VAL A 157 -13.12 -21.97 -15.88
N SER A 158 -12.57 -21.00 -16.61
CA SER A 158 -13.06 -19.62 -16.59
C SER A 158 -14.35 -19.38 -17.39
N LEU A 159 -14.67 -20.24 -18.37
CA LEU A 159 -15.90 -20.12 -19.17
C LEU A 159 -17.13 -20.75 -18.51
N VAL A 160 -16.96 -21.55 -17.45
CA VAL A 160 -18.07 -22.23 -16.76
C VAL A 160 -18.57 -21.44 -15.53
N ALA A 161 -17.82 -20.40 -15.11
CA ALA A 161 -18.12 -19.59 -13.93
C ALA A 161 -18.64 -18.17 -14.22
N ALA A 162 -18.91 -17.85 -15.49
CA ALA A 162 -19.59 -16.62 -15.94
C ALA A 162 -20.99 -16.96 -16.46
#